data_AF-A0A4R4WHN4-F1
#
_entry.id   AF-A0A4R4WHN4-F1
#
_cell.length_a   1.000
_cell.length_b   1.000
_cell.length_c   1.000
_cell.angle_alpha   90.00
_cell.angle_beta   90.00
_cell.angle_gamma   90.00
#
_symmetry.space_group_name_H-M   'P 1'
#
loop_
_entity.id
_entity.type
_entity.pdbx_description
1 polymer ?
#
loop_
_entity_poly.entity_id
_entity_poly.type
_entity_poly.pdbx_seq_one_letter_code
_entity_poly.pdbx_strand_id
1 'polypeptide(L)'
;MGIAVRALEPLDATGRPKSGLPYGLSQGVIGVVGSAATGYKVVVDDSVIDTRRYEAAMTRHVPAAGKPMVRIERSCRSAQEIGETWKAVGARSWSGDASRTTFAADLDPVTEDIVVEYDQASTSAASLDGLRRLSGVRLVESSLARTSRLNDTPKGGHWGGARITSASKNCTAGFSVVRRSNGQRGSVTAGHCGGVGTLWKSGSHYYGTTSVRTNYPDYDQALLTGSTYGAKIWTDGPGDSANTRIVKGGADPGVGTVVCQSGSFSTSLCGLTVRSTSAKYCDTDGCTTYVIRATRGGQIAIIGGDSGGPVYTGRSSTGATIRGTTFA
;
A
#
# COMPACT_ATOMS: atom_id res chain seq x y z
N MET A 1 31.80 -9.06 -22.60
CA MET A 1 30.93 -10.24 -22.84
C MET A 1 30.17 -10.54 -21.57
N GLY A 2 28.86 -10.30 -21.56
CA GLY A 2 28.00 -10.54 -20.40
C GLY A 2 28.05 -12.01 -19.97
N ILE A 3 28.08 -12.24 -18.66
CA ILE A 3 27.96 -13.58 -18.09
C ILE A 3 26.54 -14.04 -18.41
N ALA A 4 26.37 -14.89 -19.42
CA ALA A 4 25.09 -15.50 -19.74
C ALA A 4 24.76 -16.50 -18.62
N VAL A 5 24.24 -16.00 -17.51
CA VAL A 5 23.52 -16.82 -16.55
C VAL A 5 22.18 -17.12 -17.19
N ARG A 6 21.81 -18.40 -17.27
CA ARG A 6 20.57 -18.83 -17.88
C ARG A 6 19.45 -18.43 -16.93
N ALA A 7 18.79 -17.31 -17.20
CA ALA A 7 17.72 -16.80 -16.36
C ALA A 7 16.60 -17.85 -16.25
N LEU A 8 16.06 -18.07 -15.04
CA LEU A 8 14.91 -18.97 -14.82
C LEU A 8 13.66 -18.50 -15.58
N GLU A 9 13.61 -17.23 -16.00
CA GLU A 9 12.54 -16.69 -16.83
C GLU A 9 12.97 -15.47 -17.66
N PRO A 10 12.17 -15.05 -18.66
CA PRO A 10 12.43 -13.84 -19.43
C PRO A 10 12.46 -12.59 -18.54
N LEU A 11 13.49 -11.78 -18.73
CA LEU A 11 13.62 -10.48 -18.08
C LEU A 11 12.90 -9.38 -18.88
N ASP A 12 12.45 -8.34 -18.22
CA ASP A 12 11.91 -7.13 -18.86
C ASP A 12 13.02 -6.21 -19.39
N ALA A 13 12.64 -5.06 -19.96
CA ALA A 13 13.60 -4.09 -20.52
C ALA A 13 14.55 -3.48 -19.46
N THR A 14 14.23 -3.61 -18.17
CA THR A 14 15.06 -3.17 -17.04
C THR A 14 15.92 -4.31 -16.46
N GLY A 15 15.84 -5.50 -17.05
CA GLY A 15 16.52 -6.69 -16.58
C GLY A 15 15.80 -7.42 -15.44
N ARG A 16 14.54 -7.07 -15.12
CA ARG A 16 13.82 -7.67 -13.98
C ARG A 16 12.96 -8.87 -14.39
N PRO A 17 12.80 -9.89 -13.54
CA PRO A 17 11.91 -11.01 -13.81
C PRO A 17 10.45 -10.54 -13.94
N LYS A 18 9.78 -10.91 -15.05
CA LYS A 18 8.40 -10.46 -15.33
C LYS A 18 7.35 -11.00 -14.36
N SER A 19 7.62 -12.11 -13.69
CA SER A 19 6.71 -12.70 -12.70
C SER A 19 6.78 -12.02 -11.32
N GLY A 20 7.70 -11.07 -11.13
CA GLY A 20 7.99 -10.50 -9.81
C GLY A 20 8.84 -11.39 -8.92
N LEU A 21 9.49 -12.44 -9.48
CA LEU A 21 10.54 -13.18 -8.78
C LEU A 21 11.62 -12.24 -8.25
N PRO A 22 12.22 -12.54 -7.07
CA PRO A 22 13.42 -11.84 -6.61
C PRO A 22 14.49 -11.86 -7.70
N TYR A 23 15.08 -10.69 -7.98
CA TYR A 23 15.99 -10.50 -9.11
C TYR A 23 17.14 -11.51 -9.09
N GLY A 24 17.80 -11.66 -7.94
CA GLY A 24 18.90 -12.62 -7.75
C GLY A 24 18.48 -14.06 -8.01
N LEU A 25 17.26 -14.44 -7.59
CA LEU A 25 16.79 -15.81 -7.66
C LEU A 25 16.71 -16.30 -9.10
N SER A 26 16.28 -15.43 -10.02
CA SER A 26 16.25 -15.74 -11.46
C SER A 26 17.63 -16.09 -12.04
N GLN A 27 18.72 -15.73 -11.36
CA GLN A 27 20.10 -15.95 -11.75
C GLN A 27 20.81 -16.98 -10.85
N GLY A 28 20.06 -17.73 -10.02
CA GLY A 28 20.62 -18.70 -9.08
C GLY A 28 21.17 -18.08 -7.79
N VAL A 29 20.90 -16.81 -7.48
CA VAL A 29 21.27 -16.18 -6.20
C VAL A 29 20.05 -16.12 -5.30
N ILE A 30 20.04 -16.92 -4.24
CA ILE A 30 18.93 -16.98 -3.27
C ILE A 30 18.89 -15.69 -2.43
N GLY A 31 20.05 -15.22 -1.98
CA GLY A 31 20.17 -13.93 -1.30
C GLY A 31 21.52 -13.74 -0.63
N VAL A 32 21.58 -12.75 0.26
CA VAL A 32 22.80 -12.42 1.02
C VAL A 32 22.48 -12.45 2.50
N VAL A 33 23.26 -13.22 3.26
CA VAL A 33 23.16 -13.33 4.72
C VAL A 33 24.39 -12.72 5.38
N GLY A 34 24.24 -12.21 6.60
CA GLY A 34 25.35 -11.69 7.40
C GLY A 34 25.35 -10.17 7.56
N SER A 35 26.49 -9.63 7.97
CA SER A 35 26.63 -8.23 8.42
C SER A 35 28.07 -7.73 8.24
N ALA A 36 28.27 -6.42 8.42
CA ALA A 36 29.61 -5.84 8.43
C ALA A 36 30.50 -6.38 9.56
N ALA A 37 29.93 -6.91 10.64
CA ALA A 37 30.68 -7.49 11.76
C ALA A 37 31.06 -8.96 11.52
N THR A 38 30.17 -9.73 10.88
CA THR A 38 30.32 -11.19 10.71
C THR A 38 30.80 -11.59 9.32
N GLY A 39 30.89 -10.63 8.40
CA GLY A 39 30.98 -10.90 6.97
C GLY A 39 29.61 -11.24 6.36
N TYR A 40 29.60 -11.27 5.05
CA TYR A 40 28.46 -11.56 4.19
C TYR A 40 28.69 -12.89 3.48
N LYS A 41 27.63 -13.66 3.31
CA LYS A 41 27.62 -14.85 2.47
C LYS A 41 26.54 -14.69 1.41
N VAL A 42 26.90 -14.96 0.16
CA VAL A 42 25.96 -15.00 -0.95
C VAL A 42 25.50 -16.44 -1.09
N VAL A 43 24.23 -16.69 -0.82
CA VAL A 43 23.62 -18.03 -0.92
C VAL A 43 23.23 -18.25 -2.38
N VAL A 44 23.74 -19.30 -3.00
CA VAL A 44 23.56 -19.56 -4.43
C VAL A 44 23.21 -21.01 -4.74
N ASP A 45 22.40 -21.20 -5.78
CA ASP A 45 22.17 -22.49 -6.42
C ASP A 45 23.25 -22.73 -7.48
N ASP A 46 24.18 -23.63 -7.18
CA ASP A 46 25.31 -23.98 -8.04
C ASP A 46 24.94 -24.86 -9.24
N SER A 47 23.69 -25.31 -9.35
CA SER A 47 23.16 -25.92 -10.57
C SER A 47 22.77 -24.88 -11.63
N VAL A 48 22.52 -23.64 -11.21
CA VAL A 48 22.14 -22.51 -12.09
C VAL A 48 23.32 -21.56 -12.28
N ILE A 49 24.09 -21.30 -11.23
CA ILE A 49 25.22 -20.37 -11.26
C ILE A 49 26.56 -21.10 -11.42
N ASP A 50 27.43 -20.61 -12.31
CA ASP A 50 28.84 -20.97 -12.31
C ASP A 50 29.52 -20.25 -11.14
N THR A 51 29.63 -20.95 -10.00
CA THR A 51 30.14 -20.42 -8.74
C THR A 51 31.57 -19.88 -8.87
N ARG A 52 32.43 -20.54 -9.66
CA ARG A 52 33.81 -20.06 -9.90
C ARG A 52 33.82 -18.76 -10.67
N ARG A 53 33.00 -18.66 -11.72
CA ARG A 53 32.89 -17.44 -12.51
C ARG A 53 32.26 -16.30 -11.72
N TYR A 54 31.29 -16.61 -10.87
CA TYR A 54 30.65 -15.65 -9.97
C TYR A 54 31.62 -15.15 -8.90
N GLU A 55 32.38 -16.04 -8.27
CA GLU A 55 33.44 -15.70 -7.31
C GLU A 55 34.53 -14.83 -7.95
N ALA A 56 34.94 -15.17 -9.17
CA ALA A 56 35.89 -14.35 -9.93
C ALA A 56 35.32 -12.96 -10.26
N ALA A 57 34.03 -12.85 -10.56
CA ALA A 57 33.37 -11.57 -10.78
C ALA A 57 33.28 -10.75 -9.49
N MET A 58 32.86 -11.36 -8.37
CA MET A 58 32.86 -10.72 -7.05
C MET A 58 34.26 -10.22 -6.69
N THR A 59 35.30 -11.04 -6.90
CA THR A 59 36.68 -10.67 -6.61
C THR A 59 37.19 -9.47 -7.43
N ARG A 60 36.67 -9.27 -8.65
CA ARG A 60 36.98 -8.10 -9.48
C ARG A 60 36.26 -6.82 -9.03
N HIS A 61 35.05 -6.94 -8.50
CA HIS A 61 34.18 -5.79 -8.21
C HIS A 61 34.12 -5.41 -6.73
N VAL A 62 34.52 -6.30 -5.81
CA VAL A 62 34.60 -6.03 -4.38
C VAL A 62 35.96 -5.35 -4.06
N PRO A 63 35.97 -4.21 -3.34
CA PRO A 63 37.20 -3.55 -2.89
C PRO A 63 38.11 -4.51 -2.10
N ALA A 64 39.43 -4.31 -2.16
CA ALA A 64 40.40 -5.20 -1.51
C ALA A 64 40.09 -5.47 -0.02
N ALA A 65 39.68 -4.44 0.72
CA ALA A 65 39.30 -4.54 2.14
C ALA A 65 38.05 -5.41 2.37
N GLY A 66 37.14 -5.52 1.39
CA GLY A 66 35.91 -6.30 1.49
C GLY A 66 36.07 -7.76 1.07
N LYS A 67 37.14 -8.13 0.36
CA LYS A 67 37.30 -9.50 -0.17
C LYS A 67 37.27 -10.60 0.90
N PRO A 68 37.91 -10.45 2.08
CA PRO A 68 37.84 -11.46 3.15
C PRO A 68 36.43 -11.58 3.78
N MET A 69 35.60 -10.55 3.59
CA MET A 69 34.29 -10.40 4.21
C MET A 69 33.16 -10.97 3.37
N VAL A 70 33.41 -11.45 2.14
CA VAL A 70 32.36 -11.99 1.29
C VAL A 70 32.71 -13.41 0.85
N ARG A 71 31.79 -14.34 1.04
CA ARG A 71 31.94 -15.75 0.65
C ARG A 71 30.70 -16.23 -0.10
N ILE A 72 30.85 -17.32 -0.84
CA ILE A 72 29.71 -18.00 -1.46
C ILE A 72 29.31 -19.17 -0.55
N GLU A 73 28.01 -19.31 -0.30
CA GLU A 73 27.42 -20.46 0.36
C GLU A 73 26.50 -21.18 -0.62
N ARG A 74 26.57 -22.52 -0.63
CA ARG A 74 25.72 -23.32 -1.50
C ARG A 74 24.34 -23.45 -0.86
N SER A 75 23.32 -23.23 -1.67
CA SER A 75 21.93 -23.40 -1.26
C SER A 75 21.57 -24.87 -1.05
N CYS A 76 20.68 -25.14 -0.09
CA CYS A 76 20.14 -26.49 0.13
C CYS A 76 18.98 -26.82 -0.83
N ARG A 77 18.36 -25.80 -1.42
CA ARG A 77 17.25 -25.93 -2.36
C ARG A 77 17.65 -25.38 -3.73
N SER A 78 16.99 -25.88 -4.78
CA SER A 78 17.20 -25.28 -6.10
C SER A 78 16.49 -23.94 -6.20
N ALA A 79 17.09 -22.99 -6.93
CA ALA A 79 16.47 -21.71 -7.25
C ALA A 79 15.19 -21.91 -8.08
N GLN A 80 15.11 -22.99 -8.86
CA GLN A 80 13.90 -23.38 -9.57
C GLN A 80 12.77 -23.75 -8.60
N GLU A 81 13.03 -24.63 -7.63
CA GLU A 81 12.02 -25.04 -6.63
C GLU A 81 11.51 -23.85 -5.82
N ILE A 82 12.42 -23.00 -5.31
CA ILE A 82 12.06 -21.77 -4.60
C ILE A 82 11.23 -20.84 -5.50
N GLY A 83 11.63 -20.72 -6.77
CA GLY A 83 10.94 -19.90 -7.76
C GLY A 83 9.54 -20.40 -8.10
N GLU A 84 9.33 -21.72 -8.16
CA GLU A 84 8.01 -22.33 -8.34
C GLU A 84 7.10 -22.05 -7.14
N THR A 85 7.60 -22.20 -5.91
CA THR A 85 6.86 -21.84 -4.69
C THR A 85 6.50 -20.35 -4.66
N TRP A 86 7.45 -19.46 -4.98
CA TRP A 86 7.19 -18.01 -5.05
C TRP A 86 6.05 -17.69 -6.02
N LYS A 87 6.08 -18.28 -7.22
CA LYS A 87 5.02 -18.11 -8.22
C LYS A 87 3.69 -18.67 -7.73
N ALA A 88 3.68 -19.83 -7.06
CA ALA A 88 2.46 -20.41 -6.50
C ALA A 88 1.82 -19.53 -5.41
N VAL A 89 2.62 -18.93 -4.53
CA VAL A 89 2.15 -17.95 -3.52
C VAL A 89 1.50 -16.74 -4.21
N GLY A 90 2.22 -16.14 -5.18
CA GLY A 90 1.75 -14.97 -5.93
C GLY A 90 0.52 -15.22 -6.82
N ALA A 91 0.41 -16.43 -7.38
CA ALA A 91 -0.72 -16.85 -8.22
C ALA A 91 -2.03 -17.03 -7.44
N ARG A 92 -1.97 -17.13 -6.10
CA ARG A 92 -3.15 -17.31 -5.23
C ARG A 92 -3.99 -18.55 -5.59
N SER A 93 -3.37 -19.59 -6.13
CA SER A 93 -4.07 -20.85 -6.48
C SER A 93 -4.14 -21.85 -5.32
N TRP A 94 -3.65 -21.48 -4.14
CA TRP A 94 -3.52 -22.36 -2.98
C TRP A 94 -4.83 -22.58 -2.20
N SER A 95 -5.87 -21.74 -2.41
CA SER A 95 -7.25 -22.01 -1.98
C SER A 95 -8.27 -21.34 -2.90
N GLY A 96 -9.54 -21.76 -2.81
CA GLY A 96 -10.64 -21.13 -3.56
C GLY A 96 -10.99 -19.71 -3.12
N ASP A 97 -10.54 -19.29 -1.93
CA ASP A 97 -10.80 -17.97 -1.35
C ASP A 97 -9.53 -17.13 -1.15
N ALA A 98 -8.40 -17.57 -1.72
CA ALA A 98 -7.09 -16.95 -1.60
C ALA A 98 -7.04 -15.49 -2.05
N SER A 99 -7.98 -15.04 -2.89
CA SER A 99 -8.13 -13.64 -3.30
C SER A 99 -8.52 -12.71 -2.14
N ARG A 100 -9.09 -13.24 -1.05
CA ARG A 100 -9.51 -12.48 0.13
C ARG A 100 -8.37 -12.22 1.11
N THR A 101 -7.35 -13.08 1.13
CA THR A 101 -6.21 -12.96 2.03
C THR A 101 -5.33 -11.77 1.68
N THR A 102 -5.10 -10.90 2.66
CA THR A 102 -4.03 -9.90 2.61
C THR A 102 -2.75 -10.54 3.12
N PHE A 103 -1.67 -10.49 2.33
CA PHE A 103 -0.39 -11.08 2.69
C PHE A 103 0.79 -10.26 2.13
N ALA A 104 1.95 -10.42 2.75
CA ALA A 104 3.25 -10.04 2.21
C ALA A 104 4.09 -11.32 2.07
N ALA A 105 4.96 -11.37 1.05
CA ALA A 105 5.84 -12.50 0.83
C ALA A 105 7.29 -12.01 0.65
N ASP A 106 8.22 -12.70 1.28
CA ASP A 106 9.66 -12.49 1.15
C ASP A 106 10.38 -13.84 1.04
N LEU A 107 11.59 -13.84 0.48
CA LEU A 107 12.48 -15.00 0.48
C LEU A 107 13.51 -14.78 1.60
N ASP A 108 13.48 -15.63 2.62
CA ASP A 108 14.46 -15.62 3.70
C ASP A 108 15.71 -16.40 3.25
N PRO A 109 16.86 -15.75 2.97
CA PRO A 109 18.03 -16.46 2.47
C PRO A 109 18.74 -17.29 3.54
N VAL A 110 18.35 -17.18 4.82
CA VAL A 110 18.90 -18.03 5.89
C VAL A 110 18.18 -19.38 5.92
N THR A 111 16.84 -19.37 5.86
CA THR A 111 16.05 -20.62 5.90
C THR A 111 15.70 -21.14 4.52
N GLU A 112 15.90 -20.33 3.48
CA GLU A 112 15.49 -20.58 2.09
C GLU A 112 13.97 -20.78 1.92
N ASP A 113 13.19 -20.32 2.91
CA ASP A 113 11.73 -20.36 2.86
C ASP A 113 11.16 -19.10 2.20
N ILE A 114 10.02 -19.27 1.55
CA ILE A 114 9.13 -18.15 1.27
C ILE A 114 8.36 -17.83 2.54
N VAL A 115 8.71 -16.73 3.19
CA VAL A 115 8.01 -16.23 4.37
C VAL A 115 6.75 -15.53 3.89
N VAL A 116 5.59 -16.08 4.26
CA VAL A 116 4.29 -15.48 3.99
C VAL A 116 3.74 -14.94 5.30
N GLU A 117 3.85 -13.63 5.47
CA GLU A 117 3.16 -12.92 6.52
C GLU A 117 1.71 -12.71 6.06
N TYR A 118 0.72 -13.05 6.87
CA TYR A 118 -0.69 -12.94 6.50
C TYR A 118 -1.50 -12.16 7.53
N ASP A 119 -2.52 -11.45 7.07
CA ASP A 119 -3.49 -10.77 7.93
C ASP A 119 -4.54 -11.76 8.45
N GLN A 120 -4.58 -11.96 9.77
CA GLN A 120 -5.51 -12.91 10.40
C GLN A 120 -6.98 -12.61 10.08
N ALA A 121 -7.36 -11.33 9.99
CA ALA A 121 -8.75 -10.92 9.80
C ALA A 121 -9.31 -11.25 8.40
N SER A 122 -8.44 -11.30 7.40
CA SER A 122 -8.80 -11.57 6.00
C SER A 122 -8.47 -12.98 5.52
N THR A 123 -7.84 -13.80 6.36
CA THR A 123 -7.36 -15.14 5.98
C THR A 123 -8.20 -16.24 6.63
N SER A 124 -8.84 -17.08 5.82
CA SER A 124 -9.62 -18.21 6.31
C SER A 124 -8.75 -19.41 6.70
N ALA A 125 -9.30 -20.36 7.45
CA ALA A 125 -8.63 -21.62 7.74
C ALA A 125 -8.26 -22.39 6.46
N ALA A 126 -9.16 -22.42 5.46
CA ALA A 126 -8.90 -23.06 4.17
C ALA A 126 -7.74 -22.40 3.41
N SER A 127 -7.63 -21.07 3.50
CA SER A 127 -6.52 -20.31 2.97
C SER A 127 -5.19 -20.66 3.64
N LEU A 128 -5.18 -20.76 4.97
CA LEU A 128 -4.00 -21.17 5.74
C LEU A 128 -3.57 -22.60 5.37
N ASP A 129 -4.51 -23.53 5.27
CA ASP A 129 -4.21 -24.91 4.88
C ASP A 129 -3.69 -25.00 3.45
N GLY A 130 -4.19 -24.14 2.56
CA GLY A 130 -3.66 -23.94 1.22
C GLY A 130 -2.18 -23.56 1.22
N LEU A 131 -1.82 -22.52 1.97
CA LEU A 131 -0.45 -22.06 2.06
C LEU A 131 0.48 -23.09 2.74
N ARG A 132 0.01 -23.78 3.79
CA ARG A 132 0.78 -24.83 4.49
C ARG A 132 1.14 -26.03 3.59
N ARG A 133 0.38 -26.26 2.51
CA ARG A 133 0.66 -27.34 1.56
C ARG A 133 1.76 -26.97 0.54
N LEU A 134 2.15 -25.70 0.45
CA LEU A 134 3.24 -25.28 -0.44
C LEU A 134 4.58 -25.61 0.20
N SER A 135 5.48 -26.26 -0.56
CA SER A 135 6.81 -26.65 -0.07
C SER A 135 7.70 -25.43 0.22
N GLY A 136 8.24 -25.37 1.43
CA GLY A 136 9.12 -24.28 1.88
C GLY A 136 8.42 -22.94 1.97
N VAL A 137 7.16 -22.94 2.43
CA VAL A 137 6.46 -21.74 2.90
C VAL A 137 6.46 -21.71 4.42
N ARG A 138 6.93 -20.60 4.98
CA ARG A 138 6.85 -20.31 6.40
C ARG A 138 5.78 -19.26 6.66
N LEU A 139 4.73 -19.64 7.38
CA LEU A 139 3.63 -18.74 7.72
C LEU A 139 3.96 -17.91 8.96
N VAL A 140 3.72 -16.61 8.87
CA VAL A 140 3.79 -15.68 10.01
C VAL A 140 2.44 -15.00 10.16
N GLU A 141 1.79 -15.25 11.28
CA GLU A 141 0.55 -14.54 11.61
C GLU A 141 0.86 -13.09 11.94
N SER A 142 0.10 -12.17 11.35
CA SER A 142 0.24 -10.73 11.60
C SER A 142 -1.09 -10.00 11.40
N SER A 143 -1.07 -8.71 11.69
CA SER A 143 -2.07 -7.76 11.20
C SER A 143 -1.40 -6.94 10.11
N LEU A 144 -1.53 -7.39 8.87
CA LEU A 144 -1.02 -6.64 7.71
C LEU A 144 -1.92 -5.49 7.30
N ALA A 145 -2.85 -5.09 8.18
CA ALA A 145 -3.46 -3.79 8.09
C ALA A 145 -2.35 -2.74 8.08
N ARG A 146 -2.41 -1.77 7.16
CA ARG A 146 -1.45 -0.66 7.12
C ARG A 146 -1.52 0.11 8.45
N THR A 147 -0.62 -0.20 9.37
CA THR A 147 -0.64 0.32 10.74
C THR A 147 -0.45 1.83 10.79
N SER A 148 0.25 2.41 9.80
CA SER A 148 0.46 3.86 9.70
C SER A 148 -0.84 4.66 9.58
N ARG A 149 -1.85 4.12 8.91
CA ARG A 149 -3.16 4.79 8.72
C ARG A 149 -4.16 4.48 9.82
N LEU A 150 -3.89 3.48 10.66
CA LEU A 150 -4.69 3.13 11.83
C LEU A 150 -4.15 3.76 13.12
N ASN A 151 -2.92 4.24 13.12
CA ASN A 151 -2.28 4.81 14.30
C ASN A 151 -2.11 6.32 14.20
N ASP A 152 -3.01 7.01 13.51
CA ASP A 152 -2.98 8.47 13.51
C ASP A 152 -3.36 8.99 14.89
N THR A 153 -2.60 9.97 15.38
CA THR A 153 -2.68 10.40 16.78
C THR A 153 -2.87 11.90 16.88
N PRO A 154 -3.50 12.40 17.97
CA PRO A 154 -3.53 13.83 18.22
C PRO A 154 -2.13 14.43 18.41
N LYS A 155 -1.11 13.64 18.79
CA LYS A 155 0.28 14.08 18.92
C LYS A 155 0.93 14.15 17.53
N GLY A 156 1.04 15.36 17.00
CA GLY A 156 1.41 15.63 15.59
C GLY A 156 0.21 16.00 14.72
N GLY A 157 -1.00 15.91 15.29
CA GLY A 157 -2.29 16.18 14.68
C GLY A 157 -2.72 15.06 13.73
N HIS A 158 -3.97 14.65 13.82
CA HIS A 158 -4.60 13.69 12.91
C HIS A 158 -4.53 14.18 11.45
N TRP A 159 -4.19 13.29 10.53
CA TRP A 159 -4.02 13.56 9.09
C TRP A 159 -5.23 13.07 8.30
N GLY A 160 -5.32 13.56 7.07
CA GLY A 160 -6.24 13.03 6.07
C GLY A 160 -5.73 11.73 5.44
N GLY A 161 -6.62 10.91 4.90
CA GLY A 161 -6.31 9.56 4.40
C GLY A 161 -6.16 8.49 5.49
N ALA A 162 -6.25 8.87 6.77
CA ALA A 162 -6.25 7.96 7.90
C ALA A 162 -7.55 7.16 7.95
N ARG A 163 -7.49 5.93 8.45
CA ARG A 163 -8.68 5.13 8.73
C ARG A 163 -9.38 5.66 9.96
N ILE A 164 -10.67 5.91 9.84
CA ILE A 164 -11.54 6.24 10.96
C ILE A 164 -12.60 5.17 11.12
N THR A 165 -12.81 4.73 12.34
CA THR A 165 -13.73 3.66 12.69
C THR A 165 -14.70 4.16 13.76
N SER A 166 -15.98 3.92 13.53
CA SER A 166 -17.05 4.08 14.52
C SER A 166 -17.51 2.70 15.02
N ALA A 167 -18.54 2.67 15.86
CA ALA A 167 -19.14 1.40 16.28
C ALA A 167 -19.73 0.57 15.12
N SER A 168 -20.09 1.21 14.00
CA SER A 168 -20.86 0.58 12.92
C SER A 168 -20.25 0.73 11.52
N LYS A 169 -19.27 1.62 11.32
CA LYS A 169 -18.68 1.87 10.00
C LYS A 169 -17.16 2.09 10.05
N ASN A 170 -16.52 1.76 8.94
CA ASN A 170 -15.14 2.12 8.64
C ASN A 170 -15.14 3.08 7.46
N CYS A 171 -14.49 4.21 7.63
CA CYS A 171 -14.33 5.25 6.62
C CYS A 171 -12.90 5.76 6.60
N THR A 172 -12.65 6.72 5.72
CA THR A 172 -11.39 7.43 5.63
C THR A 172 -11.59 8.90 6.01
N ALA A 173 -10.67 9.45 6.80
CA ALA A 173 -10.62 10.88 7.05
C ALA A 173 -10.22 11.63 5.78
N GLY A 174 -10.84 12.77 5.51
CA GLY A 174 -10.57 13.59 4.34
C GLY A 174 -9.33 14.44 4.51
N PHE A 175 -9.48 15.65 5.03
CA PHE A 175 -8.38 16.58 5.26
C PHE A 175 -8.79 17.59 6.33
N SER A 176 -7.79 18.23 6.93
CA SER A 176 -8.03 19.26 7.94
C SER A 176 -8.55 20.55 7.33
N VAL A 177 -9.59 21.10 7.95
CA VAL A 177 -10.16 22.41 7.65
C VAL A 177 -9.96 23.35 8.83
N VAL A 178 -9.93 24.66 8.55
CA VAL A 178 -9.79 25.71 9.57
C VAL A 178 -11.03 26.58 9.51
N ARG A 179 -11.75 26.69 10.63
CA ARG A 179 -12.87 27.61 10.75
C ARG A 179 -12.35 29.04 10.75
N ARG A 180 -12.74 29.83 9.75
CA ARG A 180 -12.23 31.20 9.55
C ARG A 180 -12.49 32.14 10.73
N SER A 181 -13.60 31.97 11.43
CA SER A 181 -14.03 32.89 12.50
C SER A 181 -13.19 32.80 13.78
N ASN A 182 -12.55 31.65 14.06
CA ASN A 182 -11.85 31.42 15.32
C ASN A 182 -10.55 30.59 15.19
N GLY A 183 -10.15 30.22 13.97
CA GLY A 183 -8.95 29.43 13.71
C GLY A 183 -9.05 27.97 14.15
N GLN A 184 -10.21 27.51 14.64
CA GLN A 184 -10.37 26.15 15.13
C GLN A 184 -10.24 25.15 13.98
N ARG A 185 -9.43 24.11 14.20
CA ARG A 185 -9.26 23.02 13.24
C ARG A 185 -10.34 21.95 13.43
N GLY A 186 -10.78 21.40 12.31
CA GLY A 186 -11.58 20.17 12.22
C GLY A 186 -11.04 19.30 11.09
N SER A 187 -11.60 18.10 10.94
CA SER A 187 -11.34 17.21 9.81
C SER A 187 -12.64 16.90 9.08
N VAL A 188 -12.63 16.79 7.76
CA VAL A 188 -13.83 16.41 6.99
C VAL A 188 -13.85 14.91 6.70
N THR A 189 -15.04 14.35 6.47
CA THR A 189 -15.26 13.01 5.93
C THR A 189 -16.58 12.98 5.14
N ALA A 190 -17.00 11.83 4.62
CA ALA A 190 -18.27 11.70 3.93
C ALA A 190 -19.45 11.72 4.93
N GLY A 191 -20.57 12.30 4.53
CA GLY A 191 -21.79 12.41 5.34
C GLY A 191 -22.44 11.05 5.65
N HIS A 192 -22.39 10.11 4.72
CA HIS A 192 -22.92 8.76 4.91
C HIS A 192 -22.12 7.93 5.92
N CYS A 193 -20.89 8.34 6.25
CA CYS A 193 -20.05 7.64 7.22
C CYS A 193 -20.66 7.63 8.62
N GLY A 194 -21.34 8.71 9.01
CA GLY A 194 -22.02 8.77 10.30
C GLY A 194 -22.68 10.11 10.56
N GLY A 195 -23.84 10.08 11.22
CA GLY A 195 -24.58 11.27 11.62
C GLY A 195 -23.90 12.05 12.75
N VAL A 196 -24.47 13.20 13.10
CA VAL A 196 -24.03 14.02 14.25
C VAL A 196 -24.01 13.18 15.52
N GLY A 197 -22.96 13.33 16.33
CA GLY A 197 -22.74 12.55 17.55
C GLY A 197 -21.96 11.25 17.35
N THR A 198 -21.72 10.83 16.09
CA THR A 198 -20.91 9.63 15.83
C THR A 198 -19.48 9.82 16.31
N LEU A 199 -19.01 8.94 17.19
CA LEU A 199 -17.63 8.91 17.68
C LEU A 199 -16.73 8.15 16.71
N TRP A 200 -15.57 8.73 16.43
CA TRP A 200 -14.57 8.18 15.53
C TRP A 200 -13.24 7.94 16.22
N LYS A 201 -12.60 6.82 15.89
CA LYS A 201 -11.24 6.48 16.31
C LYS A 201 -10.38 6.18 15.10
N SER A 202 -9.10 6.52 15.17
CA SER A 202 -8.06 5.91 14.33
C SER A 202 -7.34 4.88 15.21
N GLY A 203 -7.59 3.60 14.96
CA GLY A 203 -7.10 2.54 15.84
C GLY A 203 -7.64 2.71 17.25
N SER A 204 -6.76 2.80 18.24
CA SER A 204 -7.15 3.06 19.64
C SER A 204 -7.34 4.55 19.96
N HIS A 205 -6.90 5.46 19.09
CA HIS A 205 -6.88 6.90 19.35
C HIS A 205 -8.19 7.57 18.97
N TYR A 206 -8.71 8.42 19.87
CA TYR A 206 -9.86 9.26 19.56
C TYR A 206 -9.53 10.27 18.45
N TYR A 207 -10.27 10.16 17.35
CA TYR A 207 -10.11 11.01 16.17
C TYR A 207 -11.01 12.25 16.24
N GLY A 208 -12.22 12.09 16.76
CA GLY A 208 -13.19 13.16 16.86
C GLY A 208 -14.62 12.64 16.92
N THR A 209 -15.55 13.57 16.93
CA THR A 209 -16.99 13.31 16.83
C THR A 209 -17.54 14.09 15.65
N THR A 210 -18.45 13.48 14.89
CA THR A 210 -19.21 14.22 13.86
C THR A 210 -20.00 15.34 14.53
N SER A 211 -19.64 16.59 14.29
CA SER A 211 -20.30 17.77 14.86
C SER A 211 -21.25 18.44 13.89
N VAL A 212 -20.99 18.31 12.59
CA VAL A 212 -21.86 18.83 11.53
C VAL A 212 -21.99 17.77 10.45
N ARG A 213 -23.24 17.53 10.02
CA ARG A 213 -23.58 16.83 8.78
C ARG A 213 -24.71 17.61 8.13
N THR A 214 -24.51 18.07 6.91
CA THR A 214 -25.46 18.98 6.26
C THR A 214 -26.09 18.29 5.06
N ASN A 215 -27.42 18.14 5.07
CA ASN A 215 -28.22 17.81 3.90
C ASN A 215 -27.77 16.56 3.12
N TYR A 216 -27.38 15.48 3.82
CA TYR A 216 -27.25 14.16 3.20
C TYR A 216 -28.64 13.63 2.82
N PRO A 217 -28.85 13.07 1.61
CA PRO A 217 -27.85 12.66 0.61
C PRO A 217 -27.41 13.75 -0.39
N ASP A 218 -28.07 14.91 -0.47
CA ASP A 218 -27.73 15.95 -1.47
C ASP A 218 -26.26 16.38 -1.39
N TYR A 219 -25.74 16.51 -0.17
CA TYR A 219 -24.33 16.78 0.13
C TYR A 219 -23.75 15.69 1.02
N ASP A 220 -22.82 14.91 0.46
CA ASP A 220 -22.18 13.81 1.19
C ASP A 220 -20.91 14.28 1.94
N GLN A 221 -21.10 15.17 2.90
CA GLN A 221 -20.01 15.77 3.66
C GLN A 221 -20.35 15.89 5.15
N ALA A 222 -19.35 15.63 5.99
CA ALA A 222 -19.43 15.79 7.43
C ALA A 222 -18.15 16.43 8.00
N LEU A 223 -18.32 17.15 9.12
CA LEU A 223 -17.23 17.73 9.89
C LEU A 223 -17.04 16.96 11.19
N LEU A 224 -15.79 16.59 11.47
CA LEU A 224 -15.33 15.98 12.71
C LEU A 224 -14.55 17.01 13.53
N THR A 225 -14.88 17.08 14.82
CA THR A 225 -14.21 17.98 15.79
C THR A 225 -13.94 17.26 17.12
N GLY A 226 -13.19 17.89 18.01
CA GLY A 226 -12.92 17.37 19.36
C GLY A 226 -11.51 16.83 19.56
N SER A 227 -10.67 16.82 18.52
CA SER A 227 -9.28 16.40 18.59
C SER A 227 -8.33 17.41 17.95
N THR A 228 -7.06 17.06 17.82
CA THR A 228 -6.04 17.87 17.12
C THR A 228 -5.85 17.36 15.70
N TYR A 229 -5.85 18.28 14.72
CA TYR A 229 -5.78 17.93 13.30
C TYR A 229 -4.59 18.62 12.61
N GLY A 230 -3.78 17.86 11.88
CA GLY A 230 -2.58 18.31 11.16
C GLY A 230 -2.86 18.63 9.69
N ALA A 231 -2.00 19.41 9.04
CA ALA A 231 -2.20 19.79 7.63
C ALA A 231 -1.76 18.72 6.61
N LYS A 232 -1.43 17.50 7.05
CA LYS A 232 -0.92 16.44 6.16
C LYS A 232 -2.04 15.52 5.70
N ILE A 233 -1.81 14.88 4.57
CA ILE A 233 -2.57 13.74 4.08
C ILE A 233 -1.62 12.57 3.79
N TRP A 234 -2.10 11.36 4.04
CA TRP A 234 -1.48 10.13 3.57
C TRP A 234 -1.63 10.04 2.05
N THR A 235 -0.54 9.75 1.36
CA THR A 235 -0.50 9.55 -0.09
C THR A 235 0.28 8.30 -0.47
N ASP A 236 0.68 7.48 0.50
CA ASP A 236 1.32 6.18 0.25
C ASP A 236 0.47 5.31 -0.67
N GLY A 237 1.14 4.48 -1.45
CA GLY A 237 0.52 3.61 -2.44
C GLY A 237 1.19 3.74 -3.81
N PRO A 238 0.96 2.77 -4.71
CA PRO A 238 1.60 2.74 -6.02
C PRO A 238 1.16 3.89 -6.95
N GLY A 239 0.10 4.64 -6.60
CA GLY A 239 -0.35 5.79 -7.37
C GLY A 239 0.50 7.05 -7.18
N ASP A 240 1.19 7.20 -6.04
CA ASP A 240 1.95 8.41 -5.72
C ASP A 240 3.34 8.05 -5.18
N SER A 241 4.36 8.74 -5.67
CA SER A 241 5.75 8.54 -5.24
C SER A 241 6.03 9.03 -3.82
N ALA A 242 5.12 9.80 -3.21
CA ALA A 242 5.26 10.32 -1.85
C ALA A 242 4.36 9.57 -0.87
N ASN A 243 4.88 9.28 0.33
CA ASN A 243 4.10 8.65 1.39
C ASN A 243 3.10 9.63 2.06
N THR A 244 3.44 10.91 2.07
CA THR A 244 2.59 11.97 2.62
C THR A 244 2.76 13.26 1.85
N ARG A 245 1.75 14.12 1.94
CA ARG A 245 1.82 15.49 1.42
C ARG A 245 1.25 16.48 2.43
N ILE A 246 1.82 17.67 2.47
CA ILE A 246 1.26 18.81 3.22
C ILE A 246 0.23 19.49 2.32
N VAL A 247 -1.00 19.62 2.81
CA VAL A 247 -2.05 20.41 2.16
C VAL A 247 -1.67 21.88 2.20
N LYS A 248 -1.58 22.50 1.02
CA LYS A 248 -1.25 23.92 0.85
C LYS A 248 -2.44 24.77 0.43
N GLY A 249 -3.58 24.15 0.13
CA GLY A 249 -4.81 24.82 -0.25
C GLY A 249 -5.84 23.85 -0.83
N GLY A 250 -7.01 24.37 -1.17
CA GLY A 250 -8.07 23.66 -1.89
C GLY A 250 -8.53 24.48 -3.08
N ALA A 251 -8.94 23.81 -4.15
CA ALA A 251 -9.51 24.44 -5.34
C ALA A 251 -10.31 23.41 -6.15
N ASP A 252 -11.43 23.83 -6.71
CA ASP A 252 -12.23 22.94 -7.56
C ASP A 252 -11.44 22.50 -8.80
N PRO A 253 -11.49 21.22 -9.19
CA PRO A 253 -10.85 20.76 -10.41
C PRO A 253 -11.69 21.09 -11.63
N GLY A 254 -11.03 21.49 -12.73
CA GLY A 254 -11.67 21.54 -14.04
C GLY A 254 -11.78 20.15 -14.67
N VAL A 255 -12.67 19.99 -15.65
CA VAL A 255 -12.69 18.80 -16.52
C VAL A 255 -11.34 18.64 -17.21
N GLY A 256 -10.84 17.40 -17.27
CA GLY A 256 -9.50 17.08 -17.78
C GLY A 256 -8.40 17.12 -16.71
N THR A 257 -8.65 17.68 -15.52
CA THR A 257 -7.70 17.63 -14.41
C THR A 257 -7.40 16.18 -14.04
N VAL A 258 -6.12 15.83 -13.95
CA VAL A 258 -5.69 14.54 -13.41
C VAL A 258 -5.54 14.67 -11.90
N VAL A 259 -6.24 13.83 -11.16
CA VAL A 259 -6.27 13.80 -9.70
C VAL A 259 -5.83 12.44 -9.17
N CYS A 260 -5.49 12.46 -7.89
CA CYS A 260 -5.31 11.30 -7.04
C CYS A 260 -6.43 11.25 -6.01
N GLN A 261 -6.80 10.05 -5.61
CA GLN A 261 -7.61 9.76 -4.44
C GLN A 261 -6.75 9.03 -3.43
N SER A 262 -6.83 9.35 -2.14
CA SER A 262 -6.21 8.56 -1.09
C SER A 262 -7.28 8.01 -0.15
N GLY A 263 -7.37 6.69 -0.11
CA GLY A 263 -8.29 5.96 0.74
C GLY A 263 -7.56 5.06 1.73
N SER A 264 -8.10 4.80 2.93
CA SER A 264 -7.40 3.94 3.90
C SER A 264 -7.35 2.47 3.50
N PHE A 265 -8.16 2.04 2.53
CA PHE A 265 -8.19 0.69 1.97
C PHE A 265 -7.44 0.62 0.64
N SER A 266 -7.75 1.50 -0.33
CA SER A 266 -7.06 1.46 -1.63
C SER A 266 -5.69 2.12 -1.63
N THR A 267 -5.48 3.03 -0.69
CA THR A 267 -4.34 3.96 -0.65
C THR A 267 -4.33 4.88 -1.85
N SER A 268 -3.19 5.46 -2.25
CA SER A 268 -3.20 6.43 -3.35
C SER A 268 -3.51 5.77 -4.70
N LEU A 269 -4.61 6.18 -5.30
CA LEU A 269 -4.99 5.87 -6.67
C LEU A 269 -4.90 7.16 -7.50
N CYS A 270 -3.88 7.23 -8.34
CA CYS A 270 -3.63 8.38 -9.21
C CYS A 270 -3.89 8.07 -10.69
N GLY A 271 -3.83 9.13 -11.51
CA GLY A 271 -4.14 9.05 -12.93
C GLY A 271 -5.64 9.09 -13.23
N LEU A 272 -6.46 9.51 -12.26
CA LEU A 272 -7.90 9.68 -12.44
C LEU A 272 -8.13 11.00 -13.16
N THR A 273 -8.73 10.97 -14.33
CA THR A 273 -9.05 12.21 -15.06
C THR A 273 -10.48 12.63 -14.76
N VAL A 274 -10.66 13.87 -14.32
CA VAL A 274 -11.99 14.47 -14.11
C VAL A 274 -12.73 14.52 -15.44
N ARG A 275 -13.92 13.94 -15.48
CA ARG A 275 -14.81 13.87 -16.65
C ARG A 275 -16.03 14.76 -16.52
N SER A 276 -16.46 15.04 -15.30
CA SER A 276 -17.59 15.93 -15.01
C SER A 276 -17.43 16.51 -13.61
N THR A 277 -17.91 17.74 -13.43
CA THR A 277 -18.02 18.45 -12.15
C THR A 277 -19.47 18.65 -11.71
N SER A 278 -20.42 18.11 -12.48
CA SER A 278 -21.86 18.23 -12.27
C SER A 278 -22.53 16.86 -12.33
N ALA A 279 -21.79 15.79 -12.05
CA ALA A 279 -22.34 14.45 -12.07
C ALA A 279 -23.32 14.28 -10.91
N LYS A 280 -24.11 13.21 -11.00
CA LYS A 280 -25.04 12.77 -9.98
C LYS A 280 -24.75 11.30 -9.69
N TYR A 281 -24.73 10.93 -8.43
CA TYR A 281 -24.64 9.55 -7.97
C TYR A 281 -25.89 9.24 -7.17
N CYS A 282 -26.55 8.12 -7.47
CA CYS A 282 -27.75 7.70 -6.76
C CYS A 282 -27.57 6.29 -6.22
N ASP A 283 -27.90 6.10 -4.96
CA ASP A 283 -27.89 4.82 -4.26
C ASP A 283 -29.22 4.64 -3.48
N THR A 284 -29.22 3.71 -2.52
CA THR A 284 -30.41 3.42 -1.69
C THR A 284 -30.80 4.56 -0.76
N ASP A 285 -29.88 5.46 -0.43
CA ASP A 285 -30.12 6.60 0.48
C ASP A 285 -30.59 7.84 -0.29
N GLY A 286 -30.41 7.88 -1.60
CA GLY A 286 -30.92 8.91 -2.51
C GLY A 286 -29.88 9.35 -3.52
N CYS A 287 -29.95 10.60 -4.00
CA CYS A 287 -29.04 11.10 -5.03
C CYS A 287 -28.18 12.25 -4.53
N THR A 288 -26.86 12.06 -4.50
CA THR A 288 -25.86 13.13 -4.31
C THR A 288 -25.65 13.84 -5.63
N THR A 289 -25.73 15.17 -5.63
CA THR A 289 -25.67 16.00 -6.85
C THR A 289 -24.44 16.89 -6.88
N TYR A 290 -24.11 17.42 -8.07
CA TYR A 290 -22.94 18.30 -8.29
C TYR A 290 -21.61 17.68 -7.86
N VAL A 291 -21.47 16.37 -8.08
CA VAL A 291 -20.26 15.64 -7.71
C VAL A 291 -19.27 15.58 -8.86
N ILE A 292 -17.99 15.43 -8.50
CA ILE A 292 -16.92 15.19 -9.46
C ILE A 292 -16.95 13.71 -9.86
N ARG A 293 -17.03 13.44 -11.17
CA ARG A 293 -16.78 12.11 -11.71
C ARG A 293 -15.38 12.07 -12.31
N ALA A 294 -14.51 11.21 -11.79
CA ALA A 294 -13.18 10.97 -12.33
C ALA A 294 -12.99 9.49 -12.72
N THR A 295 -12.26 9.23 -13.82
CA THR A 295 -12.04 7.87 -14.32
C THR A 295 -10.61 7.64 -14.78
N ARG A 296 -10.17 6.37 -14.75
CA ARG A 296 -8.92 5.90 -15.37
C ARG A 296 -9.25 4.75 -16.30
N GLY A 297 -8.95 4.89 -17.60
CA GLY A 297 -9.31 3.88 -18.60
C GLY A 297 -10.82 3.59 -18.68
N GLY A 298 -11.66 4.60 -18.39
CA GLY A 298 -13.13 4.44 -18.35
C GLY A 298 -13.69 3.87 -17.04
N GLN A 299 -12.85 3.30 -16.18
CA GLN A 299 -13.24 2.78 -14.88
C GLN A 299 -13.29 3.87 -13.80
N ILE A 300 -14.23 3.74 -12.86
CA ILE A 300 -14.38 4.61 -11.69
C ILE A 300 -13.59 4.00 -10.53
N ALA A 301 -12.91 4.84 -9.73
CA ALA A 301 -12.10 4.40 -8.59
C ALA A 301 -12.84 4.54 -7.25
N ILE A 302 -14.01 3.93 -7.16
CA ILE A 302 -14.80 3.86 -5.92
C ILE A 302 -14.48 2.51 -5.26
N ILE A 303 -13.93 2.55 -4.05
CA ILE A 303 -13.58 1.36 -3.25
C ILE A 303 -14.19 1.53 -1.86
N GLY A 304 -14.92 0.51 -1.41
CA GLY A 304 -15.59 0.53 -0.11
C GLY A 304 -14.60 0.79 1.03
N GLY A 305 -14.94 1.73 1.92
CA GLY A 305 -14.11 2.14 3.05
C GLY A 305 -13.18 3.34 2.75
N ASP A 306 -13.00 3.71 1.49
CA ASP A 306 -12.27 4.93 1.10
C ASP A 306 -13.13 6.19 1.18
N SER A 307 -14.41 6.03 1.48
CA SER A 307 -15.38 7.10 1.70
C SER A 307 -14.86 8.13 2.69
N GLY A 308 -14.95 9.40 2.29
CA GLY A 308 -14.40 10.56 2.99
C GLY A 308 -12.95 10.88 2.66
N GLY A 309 -12.18 9.97 2.05
CA GLY A 309 -10.76 10.15 1.78
C GLY A 309 -10.44 11.31 0.81
N PRO A 310 -9.28 11.97 0.92
CA PRO A 310 -8.98 13.16 0.14
C PRO A 310 -8.78 12.86 -1.34
N VAL A 311 -9.37 13.70 -2.19
CA VAL A 311 -9.04 13.83 -3.61
C VAL A 311 -8.11 15.03 -3.76
N TYR A 312 -6.99 14.88 -4.46
CA TYR A 312 -5.95 15.90 -4.52
C TYR A 312 -5.17 15.92 -5.85
N THR A 313 -4.48 17.02 -6.10
CA THR A 313 -3.41 17.12 -7.09
C THR A 313 -2.08 17.37 -6.38
N GLY A 314 -1.02 16.67 -6.78
CA GLY A 314 0.34 16.97 -6.33
C GLY A 314 0.79 18.33 -6.84
N ARG A 315 1.18 19.25 -5.95
CA ARG A 315 1.66 20.60 -6.30
C ARG A 315 3.19 20.67 -6.39
N SER A 316 3.87 19.80 -5.66
CA SER A 316 5.34 19.61 -5.64
C SER A 316 5.65 18.20 -5.17
N SER A 317 6.90 17.83 -4.87
CA SER A 317 7.19 16.54 -4.23
C SER A 317 6.58 16.39 -2.82
N THR A 318 6.27 17.49 -2.14
CA THR A 318 5.81 17.51 -0.74
C THR A 318 4.45 18.17 -0.51
N GLY A 319 3.92 18.88 -1.51
CA GLY A 319 2.68 19.65 -1.41
C GLY A 319 1.50 19.00 -2.13
N ALA A 320 0.31 19.18 -1.59
CA ALA A 320 -0.96 18.83 -2.22
C ALA A 320 -1.92 20.02 -2.27
N THR A 321 -2.73 20.07 -3.33
CA THR A 321 -3.95 20.89 -3.39
C THR A 321 -5.15 19.96 -3.37
N ILE A 322 -6.03 20.14 -2.41
CA ILE A 322 -7.26 19.35 -2.27
C ILE A 322 -8.24 19.74 -3.38
N ARG A 323 -8.87 18.73 -3.97
CA ARG A 323 -9.86 18.82 -5.04
C ARG A 323 -11.24 18.31 -4.64
N GLY A 324 -11.35 17.67 -3.47
CA GLY A 324 -12.61 17.16 -2.93
C GLY A 324 -12.39 16.02 -1.95
N THR A 325 -13.48 15.33 -1.63
CA THR A 325 -13.51 14.09 -0.86
C THR A 325 -14.13 12.98 -1.70
N THR A 326 -13.65 11.76 -1.49
CA THR A 326 -14.22 10.55 -2.08
C THR A 326 -15.54 10.24 -1.38
N PHE A 327 -16.53 9.78 -2.12
CA PHE A 327 -17.73 9.17 -1.57
C PHE A 327 -18.04 7.90 -2.36
N ALA A 328 -18.40 6.85 -1.63
CA ALA A 328 -18.56 5.47 -2.08
C ALA A 328 -19.53 4.75 -1.18
#